data_AF-A0A2U8E2M1-F1
#
_entry.id   AF-A0A2U8E2M1-F1
#
_cell.length_a   1.000
_cell.length_b   1.000
_cell.length_c   1.000
_cell.angle_alpha   90.00
_cell.angle_beta   90.00
_cell.angle_gamma   90.00
#
_symmetry.space_group_name_H-M   'P 1'
#
loop_
_entity.id
_entity.type
_entity.pdbx_description
1 polymer ?
#
loop_
_entity_poly.entity_id
_entity_poly.type
_entity_poly.pdbx_seq_one_letter_code
_entity_poly.pdbx_strand_id
1 'polypeptide(L)'
;MNFPIRTAHIAAALIMFSFATPLPGNETIALGDGESMKFRVGWGIFPHAGEITVNAKNEIIGGLPNIRVTTRLATSGVVRKLYTLEATGDCVFDAIDGRLLAITTKSISGKKRTHAMAVFNYIAGNIRYDDFLRPERNATLPIPKSQAMDLITALVQTRAWDLKPGDSRPITAIFENDFYDLLVTATGHEKVKTPWGELDTLVLEPKPAPGSTPQGMFKKGATVRVWVSQDARRLPVKFQLGLKYGTGTAHLTDYTPPVVKKTEELKN
;
A
#
# COMPACT_ATOMS: atom_id res chain seq x y z
N MET A 1 70.81 -24.08 23.68
CA MET A 1 69.50 -24.35 24.29
C MET A 1 68.67 -23.07 24.16
N ASN A 2 67.76 -23.08 23.18
CA ASN A 2 66.65 -22.20 22.81
C ASN A 2 66.60 -20.71 23.21
N PHE A 3 66.57 -19.85 22.17
CA PHE A 3 66.00 -18.50 22.16
C PHE A 3 64.49 -18.51 22.45
N PRO A 4 63.92 -17.36 22.88
CA PRO A 4 62.60 -16.98 22.40
C PRO A 4 62.59 -15.58 21.79
N ILE A 5 62.19 -15.55 20.53
CA ILE A 5 61.74 -14.38 19.76
C ILE A 5 60.39 -13.96 20.36
N ARG A 6 60.27 -12.71 20.86
CA ARG A 6 58.97 -12.11 21.17
C ARG A 6 58.37 -11.58 19.87
N THR A 7 57.44 -12.35 19.31
CA THR A 7 56.57 -11.93 18.21
C THR A 7 55.64 -10.81 18.65
N ALA A 8 55.72 -9.67 17.96
CA ALA A 8 54.73 -8.61 18.06
C ALA A 8 53.42 -9.08 17.42
N HIS A 9 52.37 -9.28 18.21
CA HIS A 9 51.02 -9.48 17.69
C HIS A 9 50.43 -8.11 17.33
N ILE A 10 50.45 -7.78 16.05
CA ILE A 10 49.60 -6.73 15.48
C ILE A 10 48.18 -7.26 15.53
N ALA A 11 47.41 -6.84 16.53
CA ALA A 11 45.97 -7.07 16.57
C ALA A 11 45.33 -6.22 15.46
N ALA A 12 45.00 -6.86 14.34
CA ALA A 12 44.17 -6.25 13.31
C ALA A 12 42.77 -6.01 13.89
N ALA A 13 42.44 -4.75 14.17
CA ALA A 13 41.09 -4.35 14.53
C ALA A 13 40.18 -4.56 13.32
N LEU A 14 39.43 -5.66 13.31
CA LEU A 14 38.37 -5.90 12.34
C LEU A 14 37.24 -4.90 12.66
N ILE A 15 37.18 -3.81 11.89
CA ILE A 15 36.04 -2.88 11.96
C ILE A 15 34.85 -3.61 11.35
N MET A 16 34.07 -4.27 12.21
CA MET A 16 32.72 -4.72 11.90
C MET A 16 31.88 -3.47 11.66
N PHE A 17 31.70 -3.10 10.39
CA PHE A 17 30.58 -2.26 10.01
C PHE A 17 29.30 -3.08 10.25
N SER A 18 28.75 -2.96 11.46
CA SER A 18 27.34 -3.27 11.68
C SER A 18 26.54 -2.33 10.80
N PHE A 19 26.11 -2.80 9.64
CA PHE A 19 24.93 -2.22 9.01
C PHE A 19 23.79 -2.45 10.00
N ALA A 20 23.49 -1.44 10.81
CA ALA A 20 22.20 -1.37 11.46
C ALA A 20 21.19 -1.41 10.32
N THR A 21 20.56 -2.56 10.10
CA THR A 21 19.33 -2.59 9.34
C THR A 21 18.42 -1.60 10.06
N PRO A 22 17.96 -0.51 9.42
CA PRO A 22 16.94 0.29 10.04
C PRO A 22 15.83 -0.69 10.40
N LEU A 23 15.45 -0.70 11.69
CA LEU A 23 14.20 -1.32 12.10
C LEU A 23 13.14 -0.85 11.09
N PRO A 24 12.21 -1.70 10.64
CA PRO A 24 11.07 -1.23 9.87
C PRO A 24 10.28 -0.26 10.76
N GLY A 25 10.72 0.99 10.77
CA GLY A 25 10.25 2.09 11.55
C GLY A 25 9.50 2.99 10.60
N ASN A 26 8.26 3.27 10.95
CA ASN A 26 7.52 4.47 10.58
C ASN A 26 7.91 5.05 9.21
N GLU A 27 7.44 4.39 8.16
CA GLU A 27 7.62 4.88 6.80
C GLU A 27 6.50 5.88 6.51
N THR A 28 6.88 7.13 6.22
CA THR A 28 5.93 8.13 5.75
C THR A 28 5.24 7.67 4.47
N ILE A 29 3.97 8.01 4.32
CA ILE A 29 3.20 7.64 3.12
C ILE A 29 3.84 8.24 1.87
N ALA A 30 4.05 7.41 0.85
CA ALA A 30 4.70 7.75 -0.41
C ALA A 30 3.79 8.51 -1.38
N LEU A 31 2.84 9.28 -0.86
CA LEU A 31 1.91 10.12 -1.60
C LEU A 31 1.99 11.54 -1.05
N GLY A 32 2.18 12.52 -1.94
CA GLY A 32 2.26 13.92 -1.56
C GLY A 32 0.94 14.68 -1.69
N ASP A 33 0.94 15.93 -1.20
CA ASP A 33 -0.22 16.81 -1.23
C ASP A 33 -0.69 17.06 -2.68
N GLY A 34 -1.98 16.84 -2.95
CA GLY A 34 -2.56 17.00 -4.30
C GLY A 34 -2.18 15.93 -5.31
N GLU A 35 -1.39 14.92 -4.92
CA GLU A 35 -1.05 13.81 -5.81
C GLU A 35 -2.29 12.96 -6.14
N SER A 36 -2.45 12.61 -7.41
CA SER A 36 -3.61 11.83 -7.88
C SER A 36 -3.22 10.81 -8.94
N MET A 37 -3.82 9.62 -8.86
CA MET A 37 -3.68 8.54 -9.82
C MET A 37 -5.06 8.03 -10.21
N LYS A 38 -5.33 7.92 -11.52
CA LYS A 38 -6.54 7.32 -12.06
C LYS A 38 -6.19 6.07 -12.86
N PHE A 39 -6.92 4.99 -12.58
CA PHE A 39 -6.75 3.70 -13.23
C PHE A 39 -8.04 3.29 -13.94
N ARG A 40 -7.91 2.76 -15.14
CA ARG A 40 -8.97 2.07 -15.86
C ARG A 40 -8.97 0.60 -15.49
N VAL A 41 -10.10 0.10 -15.00
CA VAL A 41 -10.29 -1.30 -14.63
C VAL A 41 -10.79 -2.10 -15.83
N GLY A 42 -10.14 -3.23 -16.10
CA GLY A 42 -10.59 -4.26 -17.02
C GLY A 42 -10.98 -5.54 -16.29
N TRP A 43 -11.87 -6.34 -16.89
CA TRP A 43 -12.28 -7.65 -16.40
C TRP A 43 -12.43 -8.64 -17.56
N GLY A 44 -11.53 -9.62 -17.67
CA GLY A 44 -11.52 -10.55 -18.79
C GLY A 44 -11.51 -9.82 -20.15
N ILE A 45 -12.56 -10.00 -20.95
CA ILE A 45 -12.73 -9.37 -22.26
C ILE A 45 -13.24 -7.92 -22.22
N PHE A 46 -13.61 -7.40 -21.04
CA PHE A 46 -14.13 -6.05 -20.88
C PHE A 46 -13.01 -5.07 -20.48
N PRO A 47 -12.42 -4.31 -21.42
CA PRO A 47 -11.29 -3.42 -21.12
C PRO A 47 -11.67 -2.19 -20.27
N HIS A 48 -12.97 -1.89 -20.16
CA HIS A 48 -13.53 -0.73 -19.46
C HIS A 48 -14.66 -1.17 -18.52
N ALA A 49 -14.31 -1.97 -17.51
CA ALA A 49 -15.22 -2.47 -16.50
C ALA A 49 -15.46 -1.47 -15.35
N GLY A 50 -14.54 -0.54 -15.14
CA GLY A 50 -14.64 0.48 -14.10
C GLY A 50 -13.44 1.42 -14.04
N GLU A 51 -13.39 2.20 -12.97
CA GLU A 51 -12.30 3.13 -12.68
C GLU A 51 -11.92 3.04 -11.20
N ILE A 52 -10.62 3.22 -10.90
CA ILE A 52 -10.10 3.46 -9.55
C ILE A 52 -9.43 4.83 -9.54
N THR A 53 -9.66 5.63 -8.52
CA THR A 53 -8.91 6.87 -8.28
C THR A 53 -8.30 6.84 -6.90
N VAL A 54 -7.03 7.24 -6.78
CA VAL A 54 -6.33 7.45 -5.51
C VAL A 54 -5.93 8.92 -5.46
N ASN A 55 -6.30 9.63 -4.40
CA ASN A 55 -5.99 11.05 -4.22
C ASN A 55 -5.40 11.25 -2.83
N ALA A 56 -4.33 12.03 -2.73
CA ALA A 56 -3.71 12.39 -1.48
C ALA A 56 -3.81 13.89 -1.22
N LYS A 57 -4.01 14.26 0.05
CA LYS A 57 -4.11 15.64 0.50
C LYS A 57 -3.53 15.78 1.90
N ASN A 58 -2.72 16.81 2.10
CA ASN A 58 -2.24 17.16 3.42
C ASN A 58 -3.31 17.95 4.18
N GLU A 59 -3.53 17.60 5.44
CA GLU A 59 -4.52 18.21 6.30
C GLU A 59 -3.97 18.45 7.70
N ILE A 60 -4.50 19.45 8.40
CA ILE A 60 -4.28 19.63 9.84
C ILE A 60 -5.55 19.19 10.56
N ILE A 61 -5.45 18.17 11.39
CA ILE A 61 -6.58 17.63 12.17
C ILE A 61 -6.18 17.72 13.64
N GLY A 62 -6.95 18.47 14.44
CA GLY A 62 -6.63 18.67 15.86
C GLY A 62 -5.25 19.31 16.10
N GLY A 63 -4.76 20.13 15.16
CA GLY A 63 -3.44 20.75 15.23
C GLY A 63 -2.27 19.86 14.78
N LEU A 64 -2.53 18.61 14.42
CA LEU A 64 -1.50 17.66 13.98
C LEU A 64 -1.49 17.52 12.45
N PRO A 65 -0.32 17.37 11.81
CA PRO A 65 -0.21 17.18 10.38
C PRO A 65 -0.58 15.74 9.98
N ASN A 66 -1.43 15.63 8.96
CA ASN A 66 -1.93 14.35 8.45
C ASN A 66 -1.90 14.31 6.93
N ILE A 67 -1.91 13.10 6.38
CA ILE A 67 -2.13 12.82 4.96
C ILE A 67 -3.44 12.05 4.85
N ARG A 68 -4.44 12.64 4.19
CA ARG A 68 -5.66 11.94 3.79
C ARG A 68 -5.45 11.30 2.43
N VAL A 69 -5.66 9.99 2.34
CA VAL A 69 -5.71 9.24 1.08
C VAL A 69 -7.14 8.80 0.83
N THR A 70 -7.73 9.29 -0.24
CA THR A 70 -9.08 8.93 -0.68
C THR A 70 -9.00 8.04 -1.91
N THR A 71 -9.45 6.80 -1.76
CA THR A 71 -9.56 5.83 -2.84
C THR A 71 -11.02 5.65 -3.24
N ARG A 72 -11.32 5.72 -4.53
CA ARG A 72 -12.65 5.42 -5.08
C ARG A 72 -12.56 4.33 -6.14
N LEU A 73 -13.54 3.45 -6.17
CA LEU A 73 -13.70 2.41 -7.18
C LEU A 73 -15.15 2.44 -7.66
N ALA A 74 -15.37 2.48 -8.97
CA ALA A 74 -16.71 2.43 -9.53
C ALA A 74 -16.74 1.58 -10.81
N THR A 75 -17.77 0.74 -10.98
CA THR A 75 -18.02 0.10 -12.28
C THR A 75 -18.57 1.10 -13.28
N SER A 76 -18.28 0.91 -14.56
CA SER A 76 -18.65 1.82 -15.65
C SER A 76 -19.44 1.12 -16.76
N GLY A 77 -20.12 1.92 -17.59
CA GLY A 77 -20.73 1.48 -18.84
C GLY A 77 -21.70 0.30 -18.69
N VAL A 78 -21.55 -0.70 -19.57
CA VAL A 78 -22.39 -1.91 -19.59
C VAL A 78 -22.16 -2.78 -18.35
N VAL A 79 -20.93 -2.84 -17.83
CA VAL A 79 -20.61 -3.63 -16.64
C VAL A 79 -21.36 -3.10 -15.42
N ARG A 80 -21.49 -1.77 -15.26
CA ARG A 80 -22.28 -1.17 -14.17
C ARG A 80 -23.74 -1.61 -14.17
N LYS A 81 -24.36 -1.76 -15.36
CA LYS A 81 -25.75 -2.20 -15.50
C LYS A 81 -25.94 -3.66 -15.07
N LEU A 82 -24.94 -4.51 -15.30
CA LEU A 82 -24.95 -5.92 -14.88
C LEU A 82 -24.59 -6.07 -13.40
N TYR A 83 -23.61 -5.30 -12.93
CA TYR A 83 -23.09 -5.34 -11.58
C TYR A 83 -22.64 -3.94 -11.14
N THR A 84 -23.46 -3.30 -10.31
CA THR A 84 -23.11 -2.01 -9.70
C THR A 84 -22.16 -2.25 -8.53
N LEU A 85 -20.95 -1.71 -8.66
CA LEU A 85 -19.97 -1.61 -7.60
C LEU A 85 -19.54 -0.15 -7.51
N GLU A 86 -19.74 0.44 -6.34
CA GLU A 86 -19.20 1.75 -5.98
C GLU A 86 -18.60 1.61 -4.59
N ALA A 87 -17.36 2.02 -4.41
CA ALA A 87 -16.66 1.96 -3.14
C ALA A 87 -15.83 3.23 -2.95
N THR A 88 -15.75 3.70 -1.71
CA THR A 88 -14.87 4.77 -1.28
C THR A 88 -14.20 4.34 0.02
N GLY A 89 -12.89 4.49 0.09
CA GLY A 89 -12.09 4.37 1.29
C GLY A 89 -11.38 5.69 1.55
N ASP A 90 -11.58 6.26 2.73
CA ASP A 90 -10.92 7.48 3.18
C ASP A 90 -10.01 7.13 4.36
N CYS A 91 -8.72 7.11 4.11
CA CYS A 91 -7.68 6.81 5.11
C CYS A 91 -7.02 8.11 5.56
N VAL A 92 -6.80 8.24 6.87
CA VAL A 92 -6.06 9.36 7.49
C VAL A 92 -4.82 8.79 8.11
N PHE A 93 -3.66 9.26 7.66
CA PHE A 93 -2.35 8.86 8.16
C PHE A 93 -1.68 10.02 8.89
N ASP A 94 -0.95 9.70 9.95
CA ASP A 94 -0.03 10.65 10.59
C ASP A 94 1.06 11.04 9.58
N ALA A 95 1.30 12.34 9.38
CA ALA A 95 2.28 12.79 8.38
C ALA A 95 3.74 12.63 8.83
N ILE A 96 3.99 12.42 10.13
CA ILE A 96 5.34 12.30 10.70
C ILE A 96 5.80 10.84 10.63
N ASP A 97 4.94 9.90 11.03
CA ASP A 97 5.32 8.49 11.13
C ASP A 97 4.53 7.53 10.22
N GLY A 98 3.57 8.05 9.46
CA GLY A 98 2.81 7.29 8.45
C GLY A 98 1.77 6.33 9.04
N ARG A 99 1.56 6.31 10.36
CA ARG A 99 0.58 5.40 10.98
C ARG A 99 -0.83 5.72 10.54
N LEU A 100 -1.63 4.69 10.27
CA LEU A 100 -3.05 4.84 9.96
C LEU A 100 -3.81 5.23 11.23
N LEU A 101 -4.41 6.42 11.25
CA LEU A 101 -5.17 6.94 12.38
C LEU A 101 -6.66 6.62 12.25
N ALA A 102 -7.20 6.67 11.03
CA ALA A 102 -8.58 6.33 10.77
C ALA A 102 -8.78 5.83 9.33
N ILE A 103 -9.74 4.93 9.16
CA ILE A 103 -10.25 4.51 7.85
C ILE A 103 -11.77 4.58 7.87
N THR A 104 -12.37 5.25 6.89
CA THR A 104 -13.81 5.23 6.64
C THR A 104 -14.08 4.53 5.33
N THR A 105 -14.98 3.55 5.32
CA THR A 105 -15.36 2.82 4.11
C THR A 105 -16.85 2.98 3.83
N LYS A 106 -17.17 3.24 2.57
CA LYS A 106 -18.54 3.25 2.05
C LYS A 106 -18.59 2.43 0.78
N SER A 107 -19.51 1.48 0.67
CA SER A 107 -19.65 0.73 -0.57
C SER A 107 -21.06 0.26 -0.87
N ILE A 108 -21.30 0.07 -2.17
CA ILE A 108 -22.49 -0.46 -2.81
C ILE A 108 -21.99 -1.56 -3.73
N SER A 109 -22.34 -2.81 -3.45
CA SER A 109 -21.94 -3.98 -4.24
C SER A 109 -23.18 -4.84 -4.49
N GLY A 110 -23.84 -4.65 -5.63
CA GLY A 110 -25.15 -5.22 -5.91
C GLY A 110 -26.18 -4.83 -4.84
N LYS A 111 -26.62 -5.79 -4.02
CA LYS A 111 -27.53 -5.55 -2.87
C LYS A 111 -26.80 -5.24 -1.56
N LYS A 112 -25.50 -5.49 -1.47
CA LYS A 112 -24.71 -5.28 -0.26
C LYS A 112 -24.35 -3.80 -0.13
N ARG A 113 -24.40 -3.33 1.11
CA ARG A 113 -24.01 -1.97 1.51
C ARG A 113 -23.08 -2.06 2.71
N THR A 114 -22.07 -1.20 2.71
CA THR A 114 -21.15 -0.98 3.83
C THR A 114 -21.08 0.51 4.10
N HIS A 115 -21.13 0.88 5.37
CA HIS A 115 -20.74 2.18 5.86
C HIS A 115 -20.11 1.94 7.23
N ALA A 116 -18.79 2.01 7.30
CA ALA A 116 -18.06 1.69 8.52
C ALA A 116 -16.87 2.63 8.72
N MET A 117 -16.44 2.76 9.96
CA MET A 117 -15.24 3.50 10.33
C MET A 117 -14.43 2.70 11.34
N ALA A 118 -13.11 2.70 11.18
CA ALA A 118 -12.18 2.21 12.20
C ALA A 118 -11.24 3.34 12.60
N VAL A 119 -11.08 3.56 13.91
CA VAL A 119 -10.20 4.59 14.49
C VAL A 119 -9.15 3.90 15.34
N PHE A 120 -7.88 4.20 15.06
CA PHE A 120 -6.71 3.61 15.70
C PHE A 120 -6.26 4.49 16.86
N ASN A 121 -6.42 4.00 18.08
CA ASN A 121 -5.93 4.64 19.28
C ASN A 121 -4.62 3.98 19.73
N TYR A 122 -3.50 4.52 19.27
CA TYR A 122 -2.18 4.00 19.60
C TYR A 122 -1.79 4.19 21.08
N ILE A 123 -2.39 5.15 21.80
CA ILE A 123 -2.16 5.34 23.24
C ILE A 123 -2.85 4.20 24.02
N ALA A 124 -4.09 3.89 23.66
CA ALA A 124 -4.86 2.82 24.30
C ALA A 124 -4.59 1.43 23.71
N GLY A 125 -3.79 1.33 22.65
CA GLY A 125 -3.43 0.07 21.98
C GLY A 125 -4.59 -0.64 21.28
N ASN A 126 -5.66 0.08 20.91
CA ASN A 126 -6.88 -0.51 20.35
C ASN A 126 -7.43 0.24 19.14
N ILE A 127 -8.31 -0.45 18.42
CA ILE A 127 -9.03 0.03 17.25
C ILE A 127 -10.51 -0.01 17.60
N ARG A 128 -11.19 1.13 17.52
CA ARG A 128 -12.64 1.19 17.59
C ARG A 128 -13.21 1.04 16.19
N TYR A 129 -13.98 -0.02 15.96
CA TYR A 129 -14.69 -0.27 14.71
C TYR A 129 -16.20 -0.02 14.91
N ASP A 130 -16.76 0.82 14.04
CA ASP A 130 -18.18 1.13 13.98
C ASP A 130 -18.76 0.76 12.61
N ASP A 131 -19.75 -0.13 12.55
CA ASP A 131 -20.58 -0.39 11.37
C ASP A 131 -21.88 0.41 11.51
N PHE A 132 -21.98 1.53 10.79
CA PHE A 132 -23.12 2.43 10.87
C PHE A 132 -24.43 1.84 10.31
N LEU A 133 -24.36 0.76 9.53
CA LEU A 133 -25.54 0.06 9.02
C LEU A 133 -25.95 -1.12 9.89
N ARG A 134 -25.02 -1.61 10.72
CA ARG A 134 -25.17 -2.81 11.56
C ARG A 134 -24.48 -2.58 12.91
N PRO A 135 -25.02 -1.71 13.78
CA PRO A 135 -24.35 -1.32 15.02
C PRO A 135 -24.06 -2.50 15.97
N GLU A 136 -24.76 -3.62 15.82
CA GLU A 136 -24.49 -4.86 16.56
C GLU A 136 -23.13 -5.49 16.23
N ARG A 137 -22.46 -5.03 15.16
CA ARG A 137 -21.12 -5.45 14.75
C ARG A 137 -20.01 -4.53 15.26
N ASN A 138 -20.35 -3.48 15.99
CA ASN A 138 -19.36 -2.58 16.56
C ASN A 138 -18.43 -3.37 17.50
N ALA A 139 -17.13 -3.08 17.43
CA ALA A 139 -16.13 -3.84 18.15
C ALA A 139 -14.95 -2.96 18.55
N THR A 140 -14.25 -3.40 19.59
CA THR A 140 -12.92 -2.90 19.93
C THR A 140 -11.93 -4.03 19.68
N LEU A 141 -10.95 -3.79 18.81
CA LEU A 141 -9.95 -4.77 18.40
C LEU A 141 -8.56 -4.32 18.87
N PRO A 142 -7.62 -5.24 19.13
CA PRO A 142 -6.24 -4.86 19.37
C PRO A 142 -5.61 -4.28 18.10
N ILE A 143 -4.67 -3.33 18.25
CA ILE A 143 -3.85 -2.87 17.12
C ILE A 143 -2.92 -4.01 16.68
N PRO A 144 -2.78 -4.28 15.36
CA PRO A 144 -1.82 -5.27 14.87
C PRO A 144 -0.38 -4.88 15.24
N LYS A 145 0.50 -5.88 15.36
CA LYS A 145 1.91 -5.64 15.74
C LYS A 145 2.66 -4.76 14.74
N SER A 146 2.30 -4.87 13.47
CA SER A 146 2.90 -4.10 12.38
C SER A 146 1.96 -2.98 11.95
N GLN A 147 2.53 -1.89 11.44
CA GLN A 147 1.76 -0.78 10.89
C GLN A 147 0.91 -1.27 9.71
N ALA A 148 -0.40 -1.05 9.83
CA ALA A 148 -1.37 -1.47 8.84
C ALA A 148 -1.68 -0.32 7.86
N MET A 149 -1.92 -0.67 6.60
CA MET A 149 -2.42 0.25 5.56
C MET A 149 -3.58 -0.42 4.82
N ASP A 150 -4.51 0.34 4.27
CA ASP A 150 -5.48 -0.27 3.35
C ASP A 150 -4.75 -0.86 2.13
N LEU A 151 -5.30 -1.94 1.56
CA LEU A 151 -4.63 -2.69 0.50
C LEU A 151 -4.20 -1.85 -0.70
N ILE A 152 -5.01 -0.87 -1.13
CA ILE A 152 -4.66 -0.06 -2.31
C ILE A 152 -3.52 0.89 -1.97
N THR A 153 -3.60 1.59 -0.83
CA THR A 153 -2.48 2.43 -0.36
C THR A 153 -1.21 1.62 -0.12
N ALA A 154 -1.32 0.41 0.45
CA ALA A 154 -0.18 -0.48 0.65
C ALA A 154 0.51 -0.86 -0.67
N LEU A 155 -0.27 -1.15 -1.72
CA LEU A 155 0.25 -1.43 -3.05
C LEU A 155 0.89 -0.19 -3.68
N VAL A 156 0.31 1.00 -3.50
CA VAL A 156 0.89 2.26 -3.97
C VAL A 156 2.20 2.58 -3.22
N GLN A 157 2.24 2.36 -1.90
CA GLN A 157 3.40 2.60 -1.04
C GLN A 157 4.65 1.86 -1.52
N THR A 158 4.47 0.71 -2.15
CA THR A 158 5.60 -0.09 -2.66
C THR A 158 6.53 0.67 -3.61
N ARG A 159 6.06 1.78 -4.20
CA ARG A 159 6.90 2.69 -5.00
C ARG A 159 8.07 3.31 -4.25
N ALA A 160 7.99 3.42 -2.93
CA ALA A 160 9.06 3.95 -2.10
C ALA A 160 10.17 2.91 -1.85
N TRP A 161 9.94 1.64 -2.18
CA TRP A 161 10.87 0.58 -1.83
C TRP A 161 11.84 0.30 -2.96
N ASP A 162 13.15 0.33 -2.68
CA ASP A 162 14.18 -0.05 -3.64
C ASP A 162 14.45 -1.57 -3.59
N LEU A 163 13.45 -2.37 -3.95
CA LEU A 163 13.57 -3.82 -4.01
C LEU A 163 14.16 -4.28 -5.35
N LYS A 164 14.97 -5.32 -5.32
CA LYS A 164 15.48 -6.05 -6.48
C LYS A 164 14.78 -7.40 -6.63
N PRO A 165 14.73 -8.00 -7.83
CA PRO A 165 14.18 -9.33 -7.99
C PRO A 165 14.77 -10.35 -7.01
N GLY A 166 13.91 -11.05 -6.28
CA GLY A 166 14.27 -11.94 -5.17
C GLY A 166 14.08 -11.31 -3.78
N ASP A 167 14.16 -9.99 -3.66
CA ASP A 167 13.94 -9.29 -2.39
C ASP A 167 12.47 -9.41 -1.96
N SER A 168 12.25 -9.38 -0.66
CA SER A 168 10.91 -9.43 -0.08
C SER A 168 10.79 -8.54 1.15
N ARG A 169 9.62 -7.92 1.33
CA ARG A 169 9.32 -7.07 2.49
C ARG A 169 7.94 -7.41 3.07
N PRO A 170 7.81 -7.60 4.40
CA PRO A 170 6.52 -7.85 5.03
C PRO A 170 5.70 -6.57 5.17
N ILE A 171 4.39 -6.70 5.05
CA ILE A 171 3.40 -5.65 5.34
C ILE A 171 2.18 -6.24 6.05
N THR A 172 1.43 -5.39 6.74
CA THR A 172 0.06 -5.70 7.16
C THR A 172 -0.90 -4.84 6.35
N ALA A 173 -1.76 -5.48 5.56
CA ALA A 173 -2.76 -4.81 4.74
C ALA A 173 -4.16 -4.99 5.33
N ILE A 174 -4.98 -3.95 5.28
CA ILE A 174 -6.40 -3.99 5.63
C ILE A 174 -7.20 -4.17 4.36
N PHE A 175 -8.05 -5.18 4.32
CA PHE A 175 -9.01 -5.36 3.25
C PHE A 175 -10.34 -5.86 3.80
N GLU A 176 -11.42 -5.19 3.39
CA GLU A 176 -12.74 -5.31 4.04
C GLU A 176 -12.60 -5.03 5.54
N ASN A 177 -12.76 -6.06 6.39
CA ASN A 177 -12.70 -5.95 7.84
C ASN A 177 -11.56 -6.78 8.46
N ASP A 178 -10.65 -7.31 7.63
CA ASP A 178 -9.59 -8.22 8.04
C ASP A 178 -8.20 -7.61 7.85
N PHE A 179 -7.29 -7.99 8.75
CA PHE A 179 -5.85 -7.74 8.61
C PHE A 179 -5.19 -8.92 7.90
N TYR A 180 -4.37 -8.61 6.90
CA TYR A 180 -3.62 -9.58 6.12
C TYR A 180 -2.13 -9.32 6.31
N ASP A 181 -1.44 -10.25 6.96
CA ASP A 181 0.01 -10.26 6.99
C ASP A 181 0.53 -10.85 5.69
N LEU A 182 1.16 -10.00 4.88
CA LEU A 182 1.63 -10.32 3.54
C LEU A 182 3.14 -10.18 3.46
N LEU A 183 3.77 -11.05 2.68
CA LEU A 183 5.13 -10.90 2.20
C LEU A 183 5.06 -10.43 0.75
N VAL A 184 5.51 -9.20 0.48
CA VAL A 184 5.60 -8.66 -0.87
C VAL A 184 6.95 -9.02 -1.45
N THR A 185 6.96 -9.83 -2.50
CA THR A 185 8.17 -10.27 -3.18
C THR A 185 8.33 -9.60 -4.53
N ALA A 186 9.52 -9.10 -4.82
CA ALA A 186 9.88 -8.63 -6.15
C ALA A 186 10.19 -9.83 -7.05
N THR A 187 9.35 -10.08 -8.05
CA THR A 187 9.42 -11.31 -8.87
C THR A 187 10.27 -11.16 -10.13
N GLY A 188 10.49 -9.94 -10.60
CA GLY A 188 11.23 -9.68 -11.84
C GLY A 188 10.81 -8.37 -12.50
N HIS A 189 11.30 -8.15 -13.72
CA HIS A 189 10.93 -7.00 -14.54
C HIS A 189 10.02 -7.41 -15.69
N GLU A 190 9.02 -6.57 -15.97
CA GLU A 190 8.14 -6.71 -17.13
C GLU A 190 7.95 -5.34 -17.79
N LYS A 191 7.72 -5.34 -19.11
CA LYS A 191 7.35 -4.13 -19.84
C LYS A 191 5.85 -3.93 -19.82
N VAL A 192 5.40 -2.72 -19.50
CA VAL A 192 3.98 -2.35 -19.46
C VAL A 192 3.71 -1.19 -20.40
N LYS A 193 2.74 -1.37 -21.30
CA LYS A 193 2.23 -0.28 -22.14
C LYS A 193 1.35 0.66 -21.33
N THR A 194 1.65 1.95 -21.43
CA THR A 194 0.92 3.04 -20.77
C THR A 194 0.59 4.13 -21.79
N PRO A 195 -0.27 5.12 -21.44
CA PRO A 195 -0.48 6.29 -22.30
C PRO A 195 0.78 7.09 -22.59
N TRP A 196 1.82 6.96 -21.77
CA TRP A 196 3.11 7.65 -21.92
C TRP A 196 4.18 6.80 -22.64
N GLY A 197 3.79 5.67 -23.22
CA GLY A 197 4.70 4.72 -23.86
C GLY A 197 4.88 3.44 -23.07
N GLU A 198 5.83 2.61 -23.51
CA GLU A 198 6.19 1.36 -22.85
C GLU A 198 7.23 1.64 -21.76
N LEU A 199 6.95 1.19 -20.53
CA LEU A 199 7.80 1.39 -19.37
C LEU A 199 8.36 0.05 -18.89
N ASP A 200 9.64 0.03 -18.52
CA ASP A 200 10.22 -1.04 -17.71
C ASP A 200 9.68 -0.92 -16.28
N THR A 201 9.21 -2.04 -15.72
CA THR A 201 8.57 -2.06 -14.41
C THR A 201 9.09 -3.22 -13.57
N LEU A 202 9.17 -3.02 -12.26
CA LEU A 202 9.37 -4.08 -11.29
C LEU A 202 8.02 -4.65 -10.90
N VAL A 203 7.89 -5.98 -10.95
CA VAL A 203 6.69 -6.71 -10.55
C VAL A 203 6.80 -7.10 -9.10
N LEU A 204 5.82 -6.67 -8.30
CA LEU A 204 5.71 -7.01 -6.89
C LEU A 204 4.45 -7.85 -6.65
N GLU A 205 4.62 -8.97 -5.96
CA GLU A 205 3.55 -9.94 -5.70
C GLU A 205 3.40 -10.14 -4.18
N PRO A 206 2.34 -9.57 -3.56
CA PRO A 206 1.99 -9.87 -2.18
C PRO A 206 1.41 -11.29 -2.06
N LYS A 207 1.96 -12.08 -1.13
CA LYS A 207 1.45 -13.41 -0.75
C LYS A 207 1.23 -13.47 0.76
N PRO A 208 0.32 -14.33 1.26
CA PRO A 208 0.25 -14.60 2.70
C PRO A 208 1.64 -14.92 3.26
N ALA A 209 2.01 -14.25 4.36
CA ALA A 209 3.32 -14.43 4.95
C ALA A 209 3.53 -15.90 5.38
N PRO A 210 4.77 -16.44 5.32
CA PRO A 210 5.07 -17.79 5.81
C PRO A 210 4.57 -17.98 7.25
N GLY A 211 3.91 -19.11 7.52
CA GLY A 211 3.33 -19.40 8.84
C GLY A 211 1.99 -18.72 9.13
N SER A 212 1.50 -17.84 8.26
CA SER A 212 0.13 -17.31 8.35
C SER A 212 -0.87 -18.31 7.76
N THR A 213 -2.08 -18.35 8.32
CA THR A 213 -3.19 -19.08 7.69
C THR A 213 -3.78 -18.22 6.58
N PRO A 214 -3.83 -18.69 5.31
CA PRO A 214 -4.48 -17.93 4.24
C PRO A 214 -5.95 -17.67 4.58
N GLN A 215 -6.35 -16.41 4.47
CA GLN A 215 -7.71 -15.94 4.78
C GLN A 215 -8.33 -15.24 3.56
N GLY A 216 -9.62 -14.93 3.67
CA GLY A 216 -10.37 -14.15 2.68
C GLY A 216 -10.17 -14.61 1.24
N MET A 217 -9.73 -13.68 0.38
CA MET A 217 -9.48 -13.92 -1.04
C MET A 217 -8.31 -14.87 -1.29
N PHE A 218 -7.25 -14.82 -0.47
CA PHE A 218 -6.07 -15.67 -0.67
C PHE A 218 -6.37 -17.15 -0.40
N LYS A 219 -7.23 -17.46 0.58
CA LYS A 219 -7.74 -18.83 0.81
C LYS A 219 -8.46 -19.40 -0.42
N LYS A 220 -9.06 -18.53 -1.24
CA LYS A 220 -9.74 -18.89 -2.48
C LYS A 220 -8.80 -18.96 -3.69
N GLY A 221 -7.49 -18.83 -3.48
CA GLY A 221 -6.47 -18.86 -4.53
C GLY A 221 -6.35 -17.55 -5.31
N ALA A 222 -6.74 -16.42 -4.72
CA ALA A 222 -6.56 -15.13 -5.37
C ALA A 222 -5.06 -14.75 -5.44
N THR A 223 -4.66 -14.12 -6.53
CA THR A 223 -3.31 -13.56 -6.71
C THR A 223 -3.40 -12.06 -6.89
N VAL A 224 -2.43 -11.33 -6.33
CA VAL A 224 -2.35 -9.86 -6.46
C VAL A 224 -0.97 -9.51 -6.99
N ARG A 225 -0.89 -8.58 -7.95
CA ARG A 225 0.37 -8.03 -8.43
C ARG A 225 0.26 -6.53 -8.67
N VAL A 226 1.36 -5.82 -8.46
CA VAL A 226 1.56 -4.43 -8.86
C VAL A 226 2.82 -4.32 -9.71
N TRP A 227 2.76 -3.52 -10.77
CA TRP A 227 3.91 -3.17 -11.60
C TRP A 227 4.27 -1.72 -11.31
N VAL A 228 5.48 -1.49 -10.83
CA VAL A 228 6.00 -0.17 -10.47
C VAL A 228 7.04 0.26 -11.51
N SER A 229 6.86 1.41 -12.17
CA SER A 229 7.82 1.91 -13.15
C SER A 229 9.22 2.09 -12.54
N GLN A 230 10.24 1.89 -13.37
CA GLN A 230 11.64 2.06 -12.97
C GLN A 230 12.22 3.43 -13.41
N ASP A 231 11.35 4.36 -13.80
CA ASP A 231 11.72 5.75 -14.04
C ASP A 231 11.75 6.55 -12.72
N ALA A 232 12.19 7.80 -12.77
CA ALA A 232 12.32 8.67 -11.59
C ALA A 232 11.01 8.85 -10.78
N ARG A 233 9.84 8.60 -11.41
CA ARG A 233 8.54 8.77 -10.78
C ARG A 233 8.08 7.54 -10.00
N ARG A 234 8.60 6.36 -10.35
CA ARG A 234 8.28 5.06 -9.72
C ARG A 234 6.77 4.81 -9.58
N LEU A 235 5.99 5.12 -10.60
CA LEU A 235 4.54 5.03 -10.53
C LEU A 235 4.08 3.56 -10.51
N PRO A 236 3.11 3.17 -9.67
CA PRO A 236 2.36 1.94 -9.89
C PRO A 236 1.52 2.13 -11.17
N VAL A 237 1.90 1.45 -12.24
CA VAL A 237 1.27 1.62 -13.57
C VAL A 237 0.23 0.56 -13.89
N LYS A 238 0.26 -0.56 -13.16
CA LYS A 238 -0.70 -1.65 -13.32
C LYS A 238 -0.94 -2.36 -11.99
N PHE A 239 -2.20 -2.68 -11.71
CA PHE A 239 -2.58 -3.68 -10.71
C PHE A 239 -3.24 -4.87 -11.41
N GLN A 240 -3.10 -6.05 -10.80
CA GLN A 240 -3.79 -7.26 -11.25
C GLN A 240 -4.31 -8.04 -10.07
N LEU A 241 -5.56 -8.48 -10.18
CA LEU A 241 -6.22 -9.40 -9.27
C LEU A 241 -6.63 -10.65 -10.06
N GLY A 242 -5.92 -11.75 -9.84
CA GLY A 242 -6.30 -13.06 -10.37
C GLY A 242 -7.27 -13.76 -9.43
N LEU A 243 -8.41 -14.20 -9.95
CA LEU A 243 -9.43 -14.99 -9.24
C LEU A 243 -9.69 -16.28 -10.03
N LYS A 244 -10.28 -17.29 -9.38
CA LYS A 244 -10.61 -18.58 -10.03
C LYS A 244 -11.46 -18.43 -11.30
N TYR A 245 -12.26 -17.37 -11.37
CA TYR A 245 -13.26 -17.13 -12.43
C TYR A 245 -12.90 -15.95 -13.33
N GLY A 246 -11.66 -15.45 -13.27
CA GLY A 246 -11.19 -14.39 -14.15
C GLY A 246 -10.12 -13.50 -13.53
N THR A 247 -9.56 -12.64 -14.37
CA THR A 247 -8.53 -11.68 -13.97
C THR A 247 -9.08 -10.27 -14.12
N GLY A 248 -9.02 -9.50 -13.03
CA GLY A 248 -9.19 -8.06 -13.05
C GLY A 248 -7.85 -7.38 -13.23
N THR A 249 -7.77 -6.36 -14.07
CA THR A 249 -6.60 -5.50 -14.22
C THR A 249 -6.99 -4.05 -13.99
N ALA A 250 -6.07 -3.23 -13.54
CA ALA A 250 -6.24 -1.79 -13.48
C ALA A 250 -4.99 -1.12 -14.05
N HIS A 251 -5.13 -0.35 -15.13
CA HIS A 251 -4.02 0.33 -15.79
C HIS A 251 -4.05 1.82 -15.49
N LEU A 252 -2.93 2.41 -15.11
CA LEU A 252 -2.82 3.85 -14.88
C LEU A 252 -3.09 4.61 -16.18
N THR A 253 -4.04 5.53 -16.14
CA THR A 253 -4.44 6.34 -17.30
C THR A 253 -4.10 7.81 -17.13
N ASP A 254 -4.15 8.30 -15.90
CA ASP A 254 -3.91 9.70 -15.59
C ASP A 254 -3.12 9.81 -14.27
N TYR A 255 -2.19 10.75 -14.24
CA TYR A 255 -1.36 11.04 -13.07
C TYR A 255 -1.19 12.55 -12.90
N THR A 256 -1.43 13.03 -11.69
CA THR A 256 -1.12 14.40 -11.26
C THR A 256 -0.03 14.33 -10.19
N PRO A 257 1.14 14.94 -10.39
CA PRO A 257 2.21 14.94 -9.39
C PRO A 257 1.83 15.77 -8.16
N PRO A 258 2.50 15.53 -7.02
CA PRO A 258 2.26 16.32 -5.81
C PRO A 258 2.59 17.80 -6.01
N VAL A 259 1.90 18.65 -5.27
CA VAL A 259 2.15 20.10 -5.21
C VAL A 259 3.51 20.32 -4.57
N VAL A 260 4.46 20.85 -5.35
CA VAL A 260 5.75 21.30 -4.83
C VAL A 260 5.51 22.60 -4.07
N LYS A 261 5.62 22.57 -2.74
CA LYS A 261 5.74 23.82 -1.97
C LYS A 261 7.08 24.44 -2.34
N LYS A 262 7.07 25.61 -3.00
CA LYS A 262 8.27 26.44 -3.09
C LYS A 262 8.70 26.76 -1.67
N THR A 263 9.83 26.21 -1.23
CA THR A 263 10.53 26.74 -0.07
C THR A 263 10.91 28.17 -0.43
N GLU A 264 10.29 29.16 0.19
CA GLU A 264 10.83 30.52 0.14
C GLU A 264 12.23 30.43 0.75
N GLU A 265 13.25 30.63 -0.09
CA GLU A 265 14.60 30.90 0.36
C GLU A 265 14.49 32.09 1.32
N LEU A 266 14.69 31.83 2.61
CA LEU A 266 15.02 32.84 3.62
C LEU A 266 16.33 33.51 3.17
N LYS A 267 16.22 34.49 2.28
CA LYS A 267 17.22 35.54 2.11
C LYS A 267 16.94 36.57 3.20
N ASN A 268 17.55 36.34 4.36
CA ASN A 268 17.90 37.40 5.30
C ASN A 268 19.41 37.30 5.53
#